data_AF-A0A4P2QKT8-F1
#
_entry.id   AF-A0A4P2QKT8-F1
#
_cell.length_a   1.000
_cell.length_b   1.000
_cell.length_c   1.000
_cell.angle_alpha   90.00
_cell.angle_beta   90.00
_cell.angle_gamma   90.00
#
_symmetry.space_group_name_H-M   'P 1'
#
loop_
_entity.id
_entity.type
_entity.pdbx_description
1 polymer ?
#
loop_
_entity_poly.entity_id
_entity_poly.type
_entity_poly.pdbx_seq_one_letter_code
_entity_poly.pdbx_strand_id
1 'polypeptide(L)' 'MRRTLAIDVLACPACKGRMKLVAMLTEPRSIARFLTALGEPTDVPVRSPLCQRRVRQTAPGNLW' A
#
# COMPACT_ATOMS: atom_id res chain seq x y z
N MET A 1 3.67 9.70 12.32
CA MET A 1 4.22 8.75 11.31
C MET A 1 4.13 9.43 9.94
N ARG A 2 5.22 9.96 9.35
CA ARG A 2 5.13 10.83 8.14
C ARG A 2 6.19 10.57 7.05
N ARG A 3 6.86 9.41 7.08
CA ARG A 3 8.14 9.20 6.38
C ARG A 3 8.04 9.01 4.86
N THR A 4 6.97 8.38 4.36
CA THR A 4 6.91 7.95 2.94
C THR A 4 5.79 8.61 2.15
N LEU A 5 4.67 8.96 2.79
CA LEU A 5 3.46 9.44 2.12
C LEU A 5 3.06 10.87 2.52
N ALA A 6 3.91 11.60 3.24
CA ALA A 6 3.67 12.95 3.77
C ALA A 6 2.38 13.15 4.61
N ILE A 7 1.62 12.08 4.88
CA ILE A 7 0.42 12.04 5.72
C ILE A 7 0.81 11.53 7.11
N ASP A 8 0.23 12.13 8.17
CA ASP A 8 0.34 11.60 9.53
C ASP A 8 -0.92 10.83 9.93
N VAL A 9 -0.82 9.50 9.93
CA VAL A 9 -1.96 8.61 10.21
C VAL A 9 -2.48 8.67 11.66
N LEU A 10 -1.75 9.32 12.56
CA LEU A 10 -2.14 9.48 13.97
C LEU A 10 -2.78 10.85 14.27
N ALA A 11 -2.94 11.71 13.27
CA ALA A 11 -3.57 13.02 13.40
C ALA A 11 -4.72 13.17 12.41
N CYS A 12 -5.88 13.65 12.87
CA CYS A 12 -7.02 13.92 12.00
C CYS A 12 -6.68 15.05 11.01
N PRO A 13 -6.85 14.84 9.68
CA PRO A 13 -6.53 15.88 8.70
C PRO A 13 -7.42 17.12 8.83
N ALA A 14 -8.66 16.97 9.31
CA ALA A 14 -9.61 18.07 9.50
C ALA A 14 -9.39 18.86 10.79
N CYS A 15 -9.30 18.21 11.96
CA CYS A 15 -9.28 18.88 13.27
C CYS A 15 -7.96 18.73 14.05
N LYS A 16 -6.98 17.97 13.55
CA LYS A 16 -5.68 17.71 14.20
C LYS A 16 -5.72 16.95 15.54
N GLY A 17 -6.88 16.43 15.95
CA GLY A 17 -6.99 15.52 17.09
C GLY A 17 -6.24 14.20 16.89
N ARG A 18 -5.95 13.49 17.97
CA ARG A 18 -5.24 12.18 17.92
C ARG A 18 -6.17 11.09 17.41
N MET A 19 -5.66 10.29 16.48
CA MET A 19 -6.32 9.09 15.97
C MET A 19 -5.61 7.83 16.45
N LYS A 20 -6.32 6.70 16.41
CA LYS A 20 -5.77 5.37 16.69
C LYS A 20 -5.74 4.54 15.41
N LEU A 21 -4.65 3.82 15.20
CA LEU A 21 -4.56 2.84 14.12
C LEU A 21 -5.45 1.64 14.45
N VAL A 22 -6.40 1.34 13.56
CA VAL A 22 -7.38 0.27 13.76
C VAL A 22 -6.82 -1.09 13.35
N ALA A 23 -6.13 -1.16 12.22
CA ALA A 23 -5.52 -2.38 11.71
C ALA A 23 -4.30 -2.05 10.84
N MET A 24 -3.35 -2.99 10.79
CA MET A 24 -2.24 -2.99 9.85
C MET A 24 -2.34 -4.26 9.00
N LEU A 25 -2.45 -4.09 7.68
CA LEU A 25 -2.54 -5.21 6.74
C LEU A 25 -1.15 -5.47 6.17
N THR A 26 -0.53 -6.57 6.57
CA THR A 26 0.79 -7.00 6.05
C THR A 26 0.71 -8.27 5.22
N GLU A 27 -0.32 -9.08 5.42
CA GLU A 27 -0.52 -10.34 4.70
C GLU A 27 -1.10 -10.08 3.30
N PRO A 28 -0.48 -10.54 2.21
CA PRO A 28 -0.93 -10.28 0.83
C PRO A 28 -2.39 -10.66 0.59
N ARG A 29 -2.85 -11.80 1.14
CA ARG A 29 -4.24 -12.25 1.00
C ARG A 29 -5.23 -11.28 1.66
N SER A 30 -4.87 -10.74 2.82
CA SER A 30 -5.71 -9.78 3.54
C SER A 30 -5.76 -8.43 2.84
N ILE A 31 -4.62 -7.99 2.27
CA ILE A 31 -4.54 -6.78 1.44
C ILE A 31 -5.44 -6.93 0.21
N ALA A 32 -5.30 -8.04 -0.53
CA ALA A 32 -6.11 -8.29 -1.73
C ALA A 32 -7.60 -8.29 -1.40
N ARG A 33 -8.03 -9.00 -0.35
CA ARG A 33 -9.43 -9.01 0.09
C ARG A 33 -9.95 -7.61 0.43
N PHE A 34 -9.15 -6.81 1.14
CA PHE A 34 -9.53 -5.46 1.51
C PHE A 34 -9.68 -4.56 0.28
N LEU A 35 -8.73 -4.60 -0.67
CA LEU A 35 -8.79 -3.84 -1.91
C LEU A 35 -9.97 -4.27 -2.79
N THR A 36 -10.20 -5.58 -2.95
CA THR A 36 -11.36 -6.09 -3.71
C THR A 36 -12.69 -5.61 -3.12
N ALA A 37 -12.82 -5.60 -1.78
CA ALA A 37 -14.03 -5.12 -1.13
C ALA A 37 -14.28 -3.61 -1.37
N LEU A 38 -13.22 -2.83 -1.61
CA LEU A 38 -13.30 -1.41 -1.98
C LEU A 38 -13.52 -1.20 -3.50
N GLY A 39 -13.44 -2.25 -4.32
CA GLY A 39 -13.45 -2.13 -5.77
C GLY A 39 -12.12 -1.63 -6.36
N GLU A 40 -11.04 -1.65 -5.58
CA GLU A 40 -9.73 -1.19 -6.00
C GLU A 40 -8.94 -2.31 -6.73
N PRO A 41 -8.05 -1.95 -7.68
CA PRO A 41 -7.15 -2.92 -8.30
C PRO A 41 -6.25 -3.61 -7.27
N THR A 42 -6.12 -4.93 -7.40
CA THR A 42 -5.22 -5.75 -6.56
C THR A 42 -3.85 -5.98 -7.19
N ASP A 43 -3.71 -5.71 -8.50
CA ASP A 43 -2.44 -5.82 -9.20
C ASP A 43 -1.57 -4.58 -8.96
N VAL A 44 -0.25 -4.75 -9.08
CA VAL A 44 0.70 -3.67 -8.83
C VAL A 44 0.63 -2.67 -9.99
N PRO A 45 0.45 -1.36 -9.73
CA PRO A 45 0.41 -0.37 -10.80
C PRO A 45 1.73 -0.32 -11.55
N VAL A 46 1.65 -0.15 -12.87
CA VAL A 46 2.83 0.04 -13.72
C VAL A 46 3.60 1.27 -13.23
N ARG A 47 4.91 1.11 -13.07
CA ARG A 47 5.76 2.22 -12.64
C ARG A 47 5.73 3.33 -13.68
N SER A 48 5.65 4.58 -13.21
CA SER A 48 5.81 5.76 -14.06
C SER A 48 7.09 5.66 -14.89
N PRO A 49 7.08 6.06 -16.18
CA PRO A 49 8.25 5.99 -17.07
C PRO A 49 9.47 6.72 -16.51
N LEU A 50 9.25 7.79 -15.73
CA LEU A 50 10.30 8.59 -15.10
C LEU A 50 10.95 7.89 -13.88
N CYS A 51 10.33 6.83 -13.35
CA CYS A 51 10.81 6.06 -12.20
C CYS A 51 11.27 4.64 -12.60
N GLN A 52 11.57 4.41 -13.88
CA GLN A 52 12.12 3.15 -14.40
C GLN A 52 13.59 2.94 -13.98
N ARG A 53 13.89 3.05 -12.68
CA ARG A 53 15.10 2.44 -12.14
C ARG A 53 14.91 0.93 -12.19
N ARG A 54 15.83 0.23 -12.85
CA ARG A 54 15.78 -1.23 -13.09
C ARG A 54 15.56 -1.99 -11.78
N VAL A 55 14.32 -2.39 -11.53
CA VAL A 55 14.04 -3.46 -10.56
C VAL A 55 14.52 -4.74 -11.23
N ARG A 56 15.46 -5.46 -10.60
CA ARG A 56 15.67 -6.86 -10.94
C ARG A 56 14.36 -7.57 -10.63
N GLN A 57 13.58 -7.85 -11.66
CA GLN A 57 12.44 -8.74 -11.52
C GLN A 57 13.04 -10.12 -11.20
N THR A 58 12.91 -10.58 -9.96
CA THR A 58 12.92 -12.03 -9.71
C THR A 58 11.74 -12.59 -10.47
N ALA A 59 12.01 -13.53 -11.38
CA ALA A 59 11.03 -14.26 -12.15
C ALA A 59 9.90 -14.82 -11.25
N PRO A 60 8.69 -15.04 -11.78
CA PRO A 60 7.70 -15.81 -11.05
C PRO A 60 8.24 -17.22 -10.90
N GLY A 61 8.66 -17.57 -9.68
CA GLY A 61 8.84 -18.95 -9.27
C GLY A 61 7.45 -19.59 -9.27
N ASN A 62 7.10 -20.21 -10.38
CA ASN A 62 6.13 -21.27 -10.46
C ASN A 62 6.56 -22.40 -9.51
N LEU A 63 6.07 -22.42 -8.26
CA LEU A 63 5.98 -23.60 -7.40
C LEU A 63 5.28 -23.17 -6.08
N TRP A 64 4.08 -23.72 -5.89
CA TRP A 64 3.12 -23.58 -4.76
C TRP A 64 2.14 -22.40 -4.82
#